data_AF-A0A973BV85-F1
#
_entry.id   AF-A0A973BV85-F1
#
_cell.length_a   1.000
_cell.length_b   1.000
_cell.length_c   1.000
_cell.angle_alpha   90.00
_cell.angle_beta   90.00
_cell.angle_gamma   90.00
#
_symmetry.space_group_name_H-M   'P 1'
#
loop_
_entity.id
_entity.type
_entity.pdbx_description
1 polymer ?
#
loop_
_entity_poly.entity_id
_entity_poly.type
_entity_poly.pdbx_seq_one_letter_code
_entity_poly.pdbx_strand_id
1 'polypeptide(L)'
;MTGSAITPNDGDLGGRWETLVTVALLGTDRRDPPAGATVIDELVDDTQRARPAARLLAQAAAVTAARRAGARPGAPEAPFVPPPPDDRPACPSAAADRWRHVVAVWPVLEDEWLAAVIAGGWRIEPVLVPALLLRHQRDMARLALVDVAAGPLARWLVDVDDELGDALGARLERITPGSTLALPALPIPDALARWREQDLASVAGNLLAGLRSGQLAASHRTVLVNLVARLTPDVDGLRHLADALSRLDPLDPAVSLATALADLAATRASMLDELAPATAVTPAR
;
A
#
# COMPACT_ATOMS: atom_id res chain seq x y z
N MET A 1 -28.65 -54.53 -5.46
CA MET A 1 -27.65 -54.05 -4.48
C MET A 1 -27.87 -52.56 -4.29
N THR A 2 -28.85 -52.23 -3.47
CA THR A 2 -29.20 -50.86 -3.07
C THR A 2 -28.23 -50.46 -1.97
N GLY A 3 -27.32 -49.53 -2.26
CA GLY A 3 -26.48 -48.89 -1.26
C GLY A 3 -27.36 -48.15 -0.28
N SER A 4 -27.42 -48.66 0.95
CA SER A 4 -28.03 -47.96 2.08
C SER A 4 -27.25 -46.67 2.29
N ALA A 5 -27.90 -45.54 2.00
CA ALA A 5 -27.38 -44.24 2.37
C ALA A 5 -27.25 -44.21 3.89
N ILE A 6 -26.00 -44.03 4.37
CA ILE A 6 -25.72 -43.68 5.76
C ILE A 6 -26.48 -42.37 6.01
N THR A 7 -27.62 -42.48 6.66
CA THR A 7 -28.34 -41.32 7.18
C THR A 7 -27.46 -40.78 8.30
N PRO A 8 -27.09 -39.49 8.30
CA PRO A 8 -26.30 -38.92 9.37
C PRO A 8 -27.21 -38.82 10.59
N ASN A 9 -27.24 -39.88 11.39
CA ASN A 9 -27.44 -39.73 12.82
C ASN A 9 -26.10 -39.25 13.41
N ASP A 10 -25.62 -38.10 12.91
CA ASP A 10 -24.45 -37.38 13.39
C ASP A 10 -24.83 -36.78 14.74
N GLY A 11 -24.81 -37.63 15.76
CA GLY A 11 -25.03 -37.25 17.15
C GLY A 11 -24.17 -36.04 17.47
N ASP A 12 -24.84 -34.95 17.86
CA ASP A 12 -24.31 -33.65 18.23
C ASP A 12 -22.79 -33.66 18.54
N LEU A 13 -21.97 -33.47 17.49
CA LEU A 13 -20.52 -33.40 17.62
C LEU A 13 -20.10 -32.21 18.48
N GLY A 14 -20.96 -31.18 18.58
CA GLY A 14 -20.79 -30.02 19.45
C GLY A 14 -20.90 -30.42 20.92
N GLY A 15 -22.04 -30.98 21.34
CA GLY A 15 -22.24 -31.49 22.69
C GLY A 15 -21.26 -32.60 23.07
N ARG A 16 -20.83 -33.41 22.11
CA ARG A 16 -19.77 -34.39 22.32
C ARG A 16 -18.42 -33.73 22.58
N TRP A 17 -18.04 -32.72 21.80
CA TRP A 17 -16.81 -31.96 22.02
C TRP A 17 -16.81 -31.30 23.41
N GLU A 18 -17.91 -30.66 23.80
CA GLU A 18 -18.07 -30.05 25.12
C GLU A 18 -17.92 -31.08 26.26
N THR A 19 -18.46 -32.28 26.06
CA THR A 19 -18.29 -33.39 27.01
C THR A 19 -16.83 -33.82 27.12
N LEU A 20 -16.11 -33.96 26.01
CA LEU A 20 -14.68 -34.32 26.01
C LEU A 20 -13.82 -33.25 26.68
N VAL A 21 -14.09 -31.97 26.43
CA VAL A 21 -13.41 -30.85 27.10
C VAL A 21 -13.68 -30.88 28.60
N THR A 22 -14.93 -31.14 29.01
CA THR A 22 -15.29 -31.26 30.43
C THR A 22 -14.55 -32.42 31.11
N VAL A 23 -14.45 -33.58 30.46
CA VAL A 23 -13.67 -34.73 30.97
C VAL A 23 -12.19 -34.39 31.05
N ALA A 24 -11.63 -33.71 30.04
CA ALA A 24 -10.24 -33.26 30.06
C ALA A 24 -9.94 -32.34 31.25
N LEU A 25 -10.84 -31.38 31.53
CA LEU A 25 -10.69 -30.41 32.62
C LEU A 25 -10.85 -31.05 34.01
N LEU A 26 -11.73 -32.04 34.14
CA LEU A 26 -11.91 -32.78 35.40
C LEU A 26 -10.80 -33.80 35.66
N GLY A 27 -10.10 -34.23 34.61
CA GLY A 27 -9.08 -35.27 34.63
C GLY A 27 -9.68 -36.66 34.49
N THR A 28 -9.03 -37.51 33.68
CA THR A 28 -9.54 -38.85 33.39
C THR A 28 -9.50 -39.82 34.57
N ASP A 29 -8.80 -39.46 35.65
CA ASP A 29 -8.80 -40.24 36.91
C ASP A 29 -10.10 -40.04 37.71
N ARG A 30 -10.80 -38.93 37.48
CA ARG A 30 -12.06 -38.58 38.16
C ARG A 30 -13.29 -38.87 37.32
N ARG A 31 -13.14 -38.88 35.99
CA ARG A 31 -14.23 -39.11 35.05
C ARG A 31 -13.70 -39.78 33.80
N ASP A 32 -14.24 -40.94 33.46
CA ASP A 32 -13.90 -41.60 32.20
C ASP A 32 -14.42 -40.82 30.98
N PRO A 33 -13.72 -40.90 29.84
CA PRO A 33 -14.26 -40.42 28.57
C PRO A 33 -15.58 -41.13 28.25
N PRO A 34 -16.54 -40.43 27.64
CA PRO A 34 -17.84 -41.01 27.30
C PRO A 34 -17.64 -42.25 26.41
N ALA A 35 -18.40 -43.31 26.70
CA ALA A 35 -18.45 -44.53 25.91
C ALA A 35 -19.87 -44.72 25.38
N GLY A 36 -20.02 -45.27 24.18
CA GLY A 36 -21.31 -45.44 23.52
C GLY A 36 -21.20 -46.20 22.20
N ALA A 37 -22.30 -46.32 21.48
CA ALA A 37 -22.38 -47.01 20.18
C ALA A 37 -22.48 -45.99 19.03
N THR A 38 -21.50 -45.10 18.94
CA THR A 38 -21.39 -44.18 17.80
C THR A 38 -20.21 -44.58 16.92
N VAL A 39 -20.21 -44.13 15.67
CA VAL A 39 -19.09 -44.34 14.73
C VAL A 39 -17.76 -43.82 15.29
N ILE A 40 -17.79 -42.76 16.10
CA ILE A 40 -16.60 -42.22 16.77
C ILE A 40 -16.12 -43.15 17.90
N ASP A 41 -17.03 -43.79 18.63
CA ASP A 41 -16.68 -44.76 19.67
C ASP A 41 -16.11 -46.03 19.06
N GLU A 42 -16.73 -46.56 17.99
CA GLU A 42 -16.24 -47.71 17.24
C GLU A 42 -14.81 -47.46 16.72
N LEU A 43 -14.58 -46.30 16.09
CA LEU A 43 -13.26 -45.89 15.62
C LEU A 43 -12.22 -45.82 16.75
N VAL A 44 -12.63 -45.39 17.95
CA VAL A 44 -11.73 -45.29 19.11
C VAL A 44 -11.46 -46.66 19.71
N ASP A 45 -12.46 -47.52 19.81
CA ASP A 45 -12.34 -48.87 20.36
C ASP A 45 -11.45 -49.75 19.46
N ASP A 46 -11.49 -49.56 18.14
CA ASP A 46 -10.58 -50.19 17.17
C ASP A 46 -9.10 -49.84 17.43
N THR A 47 -8.81 -48.70 18.08
CA THR A 47 -7.43 -48.34 18.44
C THR A 47 -6.90 -49.09 19.67
N GLN A 48 -7.73 -49.91 20.33
CA GLN A 48 -7.39 -50.74 21.49
C GLN A 48 -6.65 -49.99 22.62
N ARG A 49 -6.98 -48.71 22.81
CA ARG A 49 -6.32 -47.88 23.83
C ARG A 49 -6.85 -48.19 25.22
N ALA A 50 -6.04 -48.86 26.05
CA ALA A 50 -6.45 -49.26 27.39
C ALA A 50 -6.54 -48.11 28.41
N ARG A 51 -5.79 -47.02 28.23
CA ARG A 51 -5.74 -45.90 29.20
C ARG A 51 -6.84 -44.87 28.92
N PRO A 52 -7.62 -44.43 29.94
CA PRO A 52 -8.65 -43.40 29.80
C PRO A 52 -8.19 -42.12 29.08
N ALA A 53 -7.02 -41.58 29.44
CA ALA A 53 -6.44 -40.42 28.77
C ALA A 53 -6.16 -40.65 27.27
N ALA A 54 -5.77 -41.86 26.89
CA ALA A 54 -5.47 -42.19 25.49
C ALA A 54 -6.76 -42.35 24.65
N ARG A 55 -7.85 -42.82 25.26
CA ARG A 55 -9.19 -42.88 24.66
C ARG A 55 -9.80 -41.48 24.50
N LEU A 56 -9.65 -40.61 25.51
CA LEU A 56 -10.07 -39.21 25.44
C LEU A 56 -9.41 -38.49 24.24
N LEU A 57 -8.09 -38.64 24.06
CA LEU A 57 -7.37 -38.06 22.92
C LEU A 57 -7.79 -38.68 21.58
N ALA A 58 -8.10 -39.98 21.54
CA ALA A 58 -8.63 -40.63 20.34
C ALA A 58 -9.97 -40.01 19.92
N GLN A 59 -10.88 -39.86 20.88
CA GLN A 59 -12.21 -39.29 20.65
C GLN A 59 -12.10 -37.82 20.24
N ALA A 60 -11.23 -37.04 20.89
CA ALA A 60 -10.99 -35.65 20.50
C ALA A 60 -10.45 -35.52 19.06
N ALA A 61 -9.51 -36.39 18.68
CA ALA A 61 -8.97 -36.42 17.32
C ALA A 61 -10.05 -36.80 16.29
N ALA A 62 -10.84 -37.84 16.57
CA ALA A 62 -11.91 -38.30 15.71
C ALA A 62 -13.03 -37.25 15.54
N VAL A 63 -13.47 -36.60 16.62
CA VAL A 63 -14.45 -35.50 16.56
C VAL A 63 -13.89 -34.31 15.76
N THR A 64 -12.61 -33.97 15.96
CA THR A 64 -11.98 -32.88 15.20
C THR A 64 -11.90 -33.19 13.70
N ALA A 65 -11.52 -34.42 13.36
CA ALA A 65 -11.47 -34.89 11.97
C ALA A 65 -12.86 -34.88 11.33
N ALA A 66 -13.89 -35.39 12.03
CA ALA A 66 -15.28 -35.39 11.55
C ALA A 66 -15.79 -33.96 11.32
N ARG A 67 -15.55 -33.03 12.26
CA ARG A 67 -15.94 -31.62 12.11
C ARG A 67 -15.27 -30.94 10.92
N ARG A 68 -13.99 -31.23 10.66
CA ARG A 68 -13.26 -30.68 9.51
C ARG A 68 -13.67 -31.31 8.18
N ALA A 69 -13.92 -32.62 8.15
CA ALA A 69 -14.36 -33.34 6.97
C ALA A 69 -15.82 -33.00 6.59
N GLY A 70 -16.65 -32.67 7.57
CA GLY A 70 -18.02 -32.20 7.38
C GLY A 70 -18.15 -30.69 7.10
N ALA A 71 -17.04 -29.93 7.20
CA ALA A 71 -17.05 -28.50 6.91
C ALA A 71 -17.29 -28.31 5.40
N ARG A 72 -18.49 -27.85 5.06
CA ARG A 72 -18.79 -27.37 3.71
C ARG A 72 -18.39 -25.90 3.64
N PRO A 73 -17.83 -25.43 2.52
CA PRO A 73 -17.77 -24.00 2.25
C PRO A 73 -19.15 -23.40 2.53
N GLY A 74 -19.18 -22.23 3.16
CA GLY A 74 -20.41 -21.46 3.28
C GLY A 74 -21.02 -21.19 1.90
N ALA A 75 -22.26 -20.70 1.89
CA ALA A 75 -22.82 -20.20 0.64
C ALA A 75 -21.85 -19.14 0.06
N PRO A 76 -21.58 -19.16 -1.25
CA PRO A 76 -20.72 -18.16 -1.86
C PRO A 76 -21.35 -16.79 -1.61
N GLU A 77 -20.52 -15.85 -1.13
CA GLU A 77 -20.94 -14.47 -1.02
C GLU A 77 -21.20 -13.88 -2.41
N ALA A 78 -22.06 -12.87 -2.47
CA ALA A 78 -22.30 -12.16 -3.71
C ALA A 78 -20.98 -11.54 -4.21
N PRO A 79 -20.66 -11.63 -5.51
CA PRO A 79 -19.45 -11.03 -6.04
C PRO A 79 -19.51 -9.51 -5.87
N PHE A 80 -18.35 -8.89 -5.62
CA PHE A 80 -18.24 -7.44 -5.58
C PHE A 80 -18.67 -6.82 -6.90
N VAL A 81 -19.47 -5.76 -6.82
CA VAL A 81 -19.75 -4.90 -7.96
C VAL A 81 -18.44 -4.16 -8.29
N PRO A 82 -17.92 -4.19 -9.53
CA PRO A 82 -16.67 -3.50 -9.87
C PRO A 82 -16.83 -1.97 -9.80
N PRO A 83 -15.72 -1.22 -9.65
CA PRO A 83 -15.77 0.23 -9.71
C PRO A 83 -16.29 0.71 -11.08
N PRO A 84 -16.90 1.91 -11.15
CA PRO A 84 -17.21 2.54 -12.42
C PRO A 84 -15.98 2.60 -13.33
N PRO A 85 -16.14 2.45 -14.66
CA PRO A 85 -15.02 2.49 -15.58
C PRO A 85 -14.31 3.85 -15.54
N ASP A 86 -13.00 3.82 -15.75
CA ASP A 86 -12.15 4.99 -15.85
C ASP A 86 -11.37 4.88 -17.17
N ASP A 87 -11.72 5.74 -18.13
CA ASP A 87 -11.22 5.72 -19.50
C ASP A 87 -9.76 6.23 -19.62
N ARG A 88 -9.19 6.74 -18.52
CA ARG A 88 -7.80 7.20 -18.50
C ARG A 88 -6.83 6.02 -18.74
N PRO A 89 -5.75 6.24 -19.52
CA PRO A 89 -4.72 5.23 -19.70
C PRO A 89 -4.07 4.87 -18.35
N ALA A 90 -3.69 3.61 -18.20
CA ALA A 90 -2.98 3.15 -17.00
C ALA A 90 -1.64 3.89 -16.89
N CYS A 91 -1.33 4.36 -15.67
CA CYS A 91 -0.04 4.95 -15.34
C CYS A 91 1.09 3.95 -15.67
N PRO A 92 2.20 4.40 -16.29
CA PRO A 92 3.34 3.52 -16.56
C PRO A 92 3.85 2.86 -15.28
N SER A 93 4.22 1.58 -15.36
CA SER A 93 4.74 0.83 -14.19
C SER A 93 5.97 1.50 -13.57
N ALA A 94 6.84 2.07 -14.40
CA ALA A 94 8.00 2.83 -13.94
C ALA A 94 7.61 4.01 -13.03
N ALA A 95 6.54 4.74 -13.38
CA ALA A 95 6.04 5.86 -12.56
C ALA A 95 5.40 5.39 -11.25
N ALA A 96 4.72 4.23 -11.27
CA ALA A 96 4.19 3.59 -10.06
C ALA A 96 5.31 3.13 -9.11
N ASP A 97 6.37 2.52 -9.65
CA ASP A 97 7.58 2.17 -8.89
C ASP A 97 8.28 3.42 -8.36
N ARG A 98 8.33 4.49 -9.16
CA ARG A 98 8.90 5.79 -8.80
C ARG A 98 8.21 6.39 -7.59
N TRP A 99 6.89 6.29 -7.50
CA TRP A 99 6.14 6.76 -6.33
C TRP A 99 6.62 6.10 -5.04
N ARG A 100 6.82 4.77 -5.05
CA ARG A 100 7.31 4.04 -3.86
C ARG A 100 8.69 4.54 -3.42
N HIS A 101 9.56 4.83 -4.38
CA HIS A 101 10.86 5.45 -4.10
C HIS A 101 10.71 6.89 -3.57
N VAL A 102 9.87 7.71 -4.20
CA VAL A 102 9.59 9.09 -3.80
C VAL A 102 9.10 9.16 -2.36
N VAL A 103 8.12 8.35 -1.95
CA VAL A 103 7.60 8.42 -0.57
C VAL A 103 8.60 7.94 0.48
N ALA A 104 9.54 7.09 0.10
CA ALA A 104 10.58 6.56 0.99
C ALA A 104 11.81 7.48 1.11
N VAL A 105 12.23 8.09 0.00
CA VAL A 105 13.50 8.84 -0.08
C VAL A 105 13.28 10.34 -0.22
N TRP A 106 12.32 10.76 -1.06
CA TRP A 106 12.08 12.16 -1.43
C TRP A 106 10.61 12.57 -1.28
N PRO A 107 10.03 12.50 -0.07
CA PRO A 107 8.59 12.76 0.13
C PRO A 107 8.15 14.18 -0.29
N VAL A 108 9.10 15.12 -0.42
CA VAL A 108 8.88 16.46 -0.97
C VAL A 108 8.36 16.47 -2.42
N LEU A 109 8.63 15.40 -3.19
CA LEU A 109 8.20 15.25 -4.58
C LEU A 109 6.83 14.59 -4.72
N GLU A 110 6.22 14.09 -3.63
CA GLU A 110 4.97 13.32 -3.71
C GLU A 110 3.81 14.14 -4.29
N ASP A 111 3.69 15.42 -3.93
CA ASP A 111 2.65 16.29 -4.48
C ASP A 111 2.86 16.56 -5.96
N GLU A 112 4.13 16.68 -6.39
CA GLU A 112 4.48 16.87 -7.79
C GLU A 112 4.23 15.62 -8.61
N TRP A 113 4.50 14.44 -8.05
CA TRP A 113 4.13 13.16 -8.65
C TRP A 113 2.62 13.08 -8.87
N LEU A 114 1.81 13.38 -7.86
CA LEU A 114 0.34 13.40 -7.98
C LEU A 114 -0.13 14.43 -9.01
N ALA A 115 0.44 15.63 -9.00
CA ALA A 115 0.11 16.67 -9.97
C ALA A 115 0.45 16.23 -11.40
N ALA A 116 1.60 15.57 -11.61
CA ALA A 116 2.01 15.07 -12.91
C ALA A 116 1.12 13.92 -13.41
N VAL A 117 0.70 13.01 -12.52
CA VAL A 117 -0.30 11.97 -12.83
C VAL A 117 -1.61 12.59 -13.32
N ILE A 118 -2.12 13.58 -12.57
CA ILE A 118 -3.38 14.26 -12.91
C ILE A 118 -3.24 15.04 -14.22
N ALA A 119 -2.16 15.81 -14.38
CA ALA A 119 -1.91 16.61 -15.58
C ALA A 119 -1.71 15.75 -16.83
N GLY A 120 -1.06 14.59 -16.69
CA GLY A 120 -0.89 13.61 -17.77
C GLY A 120 -2.15 12.80 -18.08
N GLY A 121 -3.21 12.93 -17.26
CA GLY A 121 -4.45 12.19 -17.42
C GLY A 121 -4.31 10.70 -17.14
N TRP A 122 -3.36 10.31 -16.29
CA TRP A 122 -3.06 8.91 -15.99
C TRP A 122 -4.00 8.35 -14.91
N ARG A 123 -4.36 7.08 -15.06
CA ARG A 123 -5.04 6.29 -14.02
C ARG A 123 -4.00 5.61 -13.14
N ILE A 124 -4.01 5.92 -11.84
CA ILE A 124 -3.11 5.32 -10.86
C ILE A 124 -3.26 3.79 -10.86
N GLU A 125 -2.15 3.08 -10.67
CA GLU A 125 -2.16 1.63 -10.47
C GLU A 125 -3.04 1.26 -9.26
N PRO A 126 -4.05 0.38 -9.40
CA PRO A 126 -5.03 0.12 -8.33
C PRO A 126 -4.42 -0.25 -6.97
N VAL A 127 -3.28 -0.95 -6.98
CA VAL A 127 -2.57 -1.37 -5.76
C VAL A 127 -2.01 -0.20 -4.95
N LEU A 128 -1.80 0.97 -5.56
CA LEU A 128 -1.27 2.16 -4.88
C LEU A 128 -2.36 2.99 -4.20
N VAL A 129 -3.62 2.87 -4.64
CA VAL A 129 -4.71 3.75 -4.19
C VAL A 129 -4.95 3.64 -2.67
N PRO A 130 -5.06 2.44 -2.06
CA PRO A 130 -5.24 2.34 -0.60
C PRO A 130 -4.10 3.01 0.18
N ALA A 131 -2.85 2.83 -0.26
CA ALA A 131 -1.69 3.39 0.40
C ALA A 131 -1.67 4.94 0.32
N LEU A 132 -2.03 5.51 -0.84
CA LEU A 132 -2.17 6.95 -1.01
C LEU A 132 -3.28 7.54 -0.15
N LEU A 133 -4.44 6.89 -0.10
CA LEU A 133 -5.60 7.32 0.69
C LEU A 133 -5.26 7.35 2.19
N LEU A 134 -4.71 6.25 2.72
CA LEU A 134 -4.32 6.14 4.13
C LEU A 134 -3.23 7.13 4.52
N ARG A 135 -2.24 7.34 3.64
CA ARG A 135 -1.14 8.27 3.89
C ARG A 135 -1.61 9.71 4.06
N HIS A 136 -2.61 10.12 3.28
CA HIS A 136 -3.14 11.49 3.28
C HIS A 136 -4.46 11.65 4.04
N GLN A 137 -4.90 10.62 4.80
CA GLN A 137 -6.19 10.61 5.50
C GLN A 137 -6.44 11.80 6.46
N ARG A 138 -5.37 12.49 6.89
CA ARG A 138 -5.42 13.64 7.80
C ARG A 138 -5.29 14.99 7.10
N ASP A 139 -4.91 15.01 5.83
CA ASP A 139 -4.72 16.23 5.04
C ASP A 139 -5.78 16.29 3.94
N MET A 140 -6.81 17.11 4.13
CA MET A 140 -7.93 17.22 3.19
C MET A 140 -7.52 17.72 1.81
N ALA A 141 -6.47 18.55 1.71
CA ALA A 141 -6.02 19.08 0.42
C ALA A 141 -5.30 17.97 -0.37
N ARG A 142 -4.41 17.22 0.28
CA ARG A 142 -3.73 16.08 -0.36
C ARG A 142 -4.68 14.93 -0.65
N LEU A 143 -5.64 14.67 0.25
CA LEU A 143 -6.68 13.67 0.03
C LEU A 143 -7.53 14.00 -1.21
N ALA A 144 -7.80 15.29 -1.47
CA ALA A 144 -8.47 15.74 -2.68
C ALA A 144 -7.65 15.48 -3.95
N LEU A 145 -6.33 15.67 -3.91
CA LEU A 145 -5.45 15.29 -5.02
C LEU A 145 -5.49 13.78 -5.27
N VAL A 146 -5.47 12.97 -4.20
CA VAL A 146 -5.58 11.51 -4.31
C VAL A 146 -6.93 11.09 -4.89
N ASP A 147 -8.04 11.68 -4.44
CA ASP A 147 -9.39 11.38 -4.96
C ASP A 147 -9.47 11.65 -6.48
N VAL A 148 -8.94 12.80 -6.93
CA VAL A 148 -8.88 13.13 -8.36
C VAL A 148 -7.97 12.16 -9.14
N ALA A 149 -6.81 11.84 -8.61
CA ALA A 149 -5.84 10.97 -9.29
C ALA A 149 -6.33 9.51 -9.36
N ALA A 150 -6.90 8.99 -8.27
CA ALA A 150 -7.45 7.64 -8.20
C ALA A 150 -8.79 7.49 -8.94
N GLY A 151 -9.54 8.59 -9.12
CA GLY A 151 -10.81 8.59 -9.86
C GLY A 151 -11.88 7.73 -9.18
N PRO A 152 -12.75 7.05 -9.94
CA PRO A 152 -13.86 6.26 -9.39
C PRO A 152 -13.43 5.16 -8.40
N LEU A 153 -12.18 4.68 -8.53
CA LEU A 153 -11.65 3.62 -7.68
C LEU A 153 -11.53 4.04 -6.21
N ALA A 154 -11.22 5.31 -5.91
CA ALA A 154 -11.07 5.76 -4.52
C ALA A 154 -12.37 5.64 -3.73
N ARG A 155 -13.48 6.10 -4.30
CA ARG A 155 -14.80 6.05 -3.65
C ARG A 155 -15.32 4.63 -3.58
N TRP A 156 -15.17 3.88 -4.67
CA TRP A 156 -15.52 2.46 -4.67
C TRP A 156 -14.79 1.68 -3.56
N LEU A 157 -13.49 1.91 -3.35
CA LEU A 157 -12.74 1.26 -2.28
C LEU A 157 -13.30 1.57 -0.90
N VAL A 158 -13.65 2.83 -0.65
CA VAL A 158 -14.23 3.28 0.62
C VAL A 158 -15.65 2.72 0.84
N ASP A 159 -16.39 2.43 -0.24
CA ASP A 159 -17.71 1.82 -0.16
C ASP A 159 -17.67 0.30 0.10
N VAL A 160 -16.60 -0.40 -0.31
CA VAL A 160 -16.50 -1.87 -0.20
C VAL A 160 -15.62 -2.37 0.95
N ASP A 161 -14.75 -1.51 1.50
CA ASP A 161 -13.86 -1.82 2.61
C ASP A 161 -14.28 -1.03 3.85
N ASP A 162 -14.82 -1.72 4.85
CA ASP A 162 -15.37 -1.09 6.06
C ASP A 162 -14.32 -0.26 6.83
N GLU A 163 -13.06 -0.71 6.87
CA GLU A 163 -11.98 -0.02 7.58
C GLU A 163 -11.62 1.30 6.88
N LEU A 164 -11.54 1.29 5.55
CA LEU A 164 -11.37 2.50 4.75
C LEU A 164 -12.62 3.39 4.82
N GLY A 165 -13.81 2.79 4.80
CA GLY A 165 -15.11 3.44 4.98
C GLY A 165 -15.16 4.30 6.23
N ASP A 166 -14.89 3.68 7.38
CA ASP A 166 -14.87 4.34 8.69
C ASP A 166 -13.81 5.44 8.77
N ALA A 167 -12.65 5.23 8.16
CA ALA A 167 -11.56 6.20 8.18
C ALA A 167 -11.81 7.41 7.26
N LEU A 168 -12.39 7.20 6.07
CA LEU A 168 -12.33 8.14 4.96
C LEU A 168 -13.69 8.56 4.38
N GLY A 169 -14.77 7.82 4.58
CA GLY A 169 -16.09 8.05 3.94
C GLY A 169 -16.56 9.50 4.02
N ALA A 170 -16.79 9.99 5.25
CA ALA A 170 -17.22 11.37 5.49
C ALA A 170 -16.18 12.43 5.08
N ARG A 171 -14.93 12.05 4.78
CA ARG A 171 -13.91 12.96 4.26
C ARG A 171 -14.02 13.07 2.74
N LEU A 172 -14.07 11.95 2.02
CA LEU A 172 -14.20 11.96 0.57
C LEU A 172 -15.50 12.62 0.10
N GLU A 173 -16.60 12.45 0.84
CA GLU A 173 -17.87 13.13 0.56
C GLU A 173 -17.78 14.67 0.64
N ARG A 174 -16.88 15.20 1.47
CA ARG A 174 -16.68 16.66 1.62
C ARG A 174 -15.78 17.25 0.54
N ILE A 175 -15.09 16.42 -0.25
CA ILE A 175 -14.20 16.89 -1.31
C ILE A 175 -15.06 17.34 -2.49
N THR A 176 -14.98 18.62 -2.82
CA THR A 176 -15.68 19.17 -3.98
C THR A 176 -14.86 18.91 -5.24
N PRO A 177 -15.46 18.35 -6.30
CA PRO A 177 -14.78 18.20 -7.59
C PRO A 177 -14.23 19.53 -8.09
N GLY A 178 -12.95 19.57 -8.49
CA GLY A 178 -12.30 20.77 -9.02
C GLY A 178 -11.58 21.64 -8.00
N SER A 179 -11.34 21.15 -6.78
CA SER A 179 -10.40 21.78 -5.84
C SER A 179 -9.03 22.02 -6.48
N THR A 180 -8.43 23.20 -6.21
CA THR A 180 -7.22 23.68 -6.88
C THR A 180 -6.07 22.67 -6.77
N LEU A 181 -5.53 22.27 -7.93
CA LEU A 181 -4.41 21.33 -8.08
C LEU A 181 -3.03 21.97 -7.85
N ALA A 182 -2.97 23.10 -7.12
CA ALA A 182 -1.72 23.81 -6.91
C ALA A 182 -0.85 23.05 -5.91
N LEU A 183 0.44 22.90 -6.24
CA LEU A 183 1.41 22.33 -5.31
C LEU A 183 1.50 23.18 -4.04
N PRO A 184 1.58 22.56 -2.85
CA PRO A 184 1.76 23.32 -1.63
C PRO A 184 3.09 24.08 -1.67
N ALA A 185 3.06 25.30 -1.16
CA ALA A 185 4.25 26.13 -1.02
C ALA A 185 5.22 25.46 -0.06
N LEU A 186 6.49 25.37 -0.49
CA LEU A 186 7.57 24.92 0.38
C LEU A 186 8.32 26.15 0.93
N PRO A 187 8.75 26.11 2.20
CA PRO A 187 9.52 27.21 2.77
C PRO A 187 10.87 27.30 2.06
N ILE A 188 11.06 28.41 1.33
CA ILE A 188 12.29 28.77 0.62
C ILE A 188 12.53 30.26 0.90
N PRO A 189 13.68 30.66 1.48
CA PRO A 189 14.03 32.06 1.68
C PRO A 189 14.04 32.84 0.37
N ASP A 190 13.60 34.11 0.40
CA ASP A 190 13.48 34.96 -0.79
C ASP A 190 14.78 35.04 -1.62
N ALA A 191 15.93 35.05 -0.93
CA ALA A 191 17.25 35.07 -1.55
C ALA A 191 17.52 33.87 -2.47
N LEU A 192 16.90 32.72 -2.19
CA LEU A 192 16.96 31.51 -3.01
C LEU A 192 15.74 31.35 -3.91
N ALA A 193 14.58 31.88 -3.51
CA ALA A 193 13.35 31.79 -4.30
C ALA A 193 13.49 32.42 -5.68
N ARG A 194 14.31 33.47 -5.82
CA ARG A 194 14.67 34.11 -7.11
C ARG A 194 15.41 33.18 -8.09
N TRP A 195 16.04 32.09 -7.61
CA TRP A 195 16.73 31.14 -8.48
C TRP A 195 15.74 30.29 -9.30
N ARG A 196 14.47 30.21 -8.90
CA ARG A 196 13.43 29.49 -9.66
C ARG A 196 13.12 30.12 -11.02
N GLU A 197 13.44 31.41 -11.18
CA GLU A 197 13.22 32.17 -12.41
C GLU A 197 14.45 32.10 -13.34
N GLN A 198 15.55 31.49 -12.88
CA GLN A 198 16.78 31.32 -13.64
C GLN A 198 16.75 30.02 -14.44
N ASP A 199 17.58 29.94 -15.47
CA ASP A 199 17.84 28.68 -16.15
C ASP A 199 18.59 27.70 -15.24
N LEU A 200 18.36 26.41 -15.43
CA LEU A 200 18.90 25.36 -14.55
C LEU A 200 20.44 25.25 -14.59
N ALA A 201 21.09 25.67 -15.68
CA ALA A 201 22.55 25.71 -15.75
C ALA A 201 23.13 26.79 -14.84
N SER A 202 22.53 27.99 -14.83
CA SER A 202 22.87 29.07 -13.88
C SER A 202 22.66 28.63 -12.43
N VAL A 203 21.54 27.95 -12.14
CA VAL A 203 21.28 27.41 -10.78
C VAL A 203 22.33 26.38 -10.39
N ALA A 204 22.71 25.47 -11.28
CA ALA A 204 23.76 24.48 -11.03
C ALA A 204 25.11 25.15 -10.73
N GLY A 205 25.50 26.16 -11.50
CA GLY A 205 26.71 26.95 -11.27
C GLY A 205 26.71 27.65 -9.90
N ASN A 206 25.58 28.28 -9.54
CA ASN A 206 25.42 28.96 -8.26
C ASN A 206 25.47 27.98 -7.07
N LEU A 207 24.82 26.81 -7.19
CA LEU A 207 24.88 25.76 -6.17
C LEU A 207 26.31 25.27 -5.97
N LEU A 208 27.00 24.92 -7.06
CA LEU A 208 28.39 24.45 -6.99
C LEU A 208 29.33 25.49 -6.39
N ALA A 209 29.21 26.76 -6.79
CA ALA A 209 30.01 27.85 -6.22
C ALA A 209 29.72 28.05 -4.71
N GLY A 210 28.45 28.00 -4.31
CA GLY A 210 28.04 28.12 -2.91
C GLY A 210 28.53 26.95 -2.05
N LEU A 211 28.48 25.73 -2.58
CA LEU A 211 28.96 24.53 -1.88
C LEU A 211 30.49 24.58 -1.70
N ARG A 212 31.24 24.87 -2.78
CA ARG A 212 32.72 24.96 -2.74
C ARG A 212 33.24 26.07 -1.85
N SER A 213 32.52 27.19 -1.77
CA SER A 213 32.88 28.31 -0.90
C SER A 213 32.43 28.12 0.56
N GLY A 214 31.68 27.05 0.87
CA GLY A 214 31.11 26.81 2.19
C GLY A 214 29.93 27.73 2.56
N GLN A 215 29.47 28.58 1.65
CA GLN A 215 28.26 29.41 1.85
C GLN A 215 27.00 28.54 1.92
N LEU A 216 26.98 27.43 1.17
CA LEU A 216 25.98 26.38 1.25
C LEU A 216 26.60 25.17 1.95
N ALA A 217 25.89 24.66 2.95
CA ALA A 217 26.41 23.67 3.89
C ALA A 217 25.27 22.76 4.33
N ALA A 218 25.58 21.70 5.10
CA ALA A 218 24.59 20.73 5.56
C ALA A 218 23.41 21.36 6.34
N SER A 219 23.63 22.49 7.05
CA SER A 219 22.58 23.26 7.72
C SER A 219 21.52 23.80 6.75
N HIS A 220 21.86 24.00 5.48
CA HIS A 220 20.98 24.48 4.43
C HIS A 220 20.22 23.37 3.70
N ARG A 221 20.44 22.09 4.06
CA ARG A 221 19.92 20.91 3.34
C ARG A 221 18.41 21.01 3.07
N THR A 222 17.60 21.27 4.10
CA THR A 222 16.13 21.31 3.96
C THR A 222 15.68 22.36 2.94
N VAL A 223 16.28 23.54 2.99
CA VAL A 223 15.93 24.65 2.10
C VAL A 223 16.38 24.37 0.66
N LEU A 224 17.56 23.76 0.47
CA LEU A 224 18.07 23.40 -0.85
C LEU A 224 17.26 22.26 -1.48
N VAL A 225 16.83 21.28 -0.68
CA VAL A 225 15.88 20.23 -1.11
C VAL A 225 14.58 20.87 -1.59
N ASN A 226 13.99 21.77 -0.81
CA ASN A 226 12.77 22.49 -1.19
C ASN A 226 12.96 23.31 -2.47
N LEU A 227 14.12 23.96 -2.62
CA LEU A 227 14.46 24.72 -3.82
C LEU A 227 14.49 23.81 -5.05
N VAL A 228 15.28 22.73 -5.02
CA VAL A 228 15.40 21.78 -6.15
C VAL A 228 14.05 21.16 -6.51
N ALA A 229 13.22 20.83 -5.51
CA ALA A 229 11.86 20.32 -5.69
C ALA A 229 10.86 21.35 -6.27
N ARG A 230 11.27 22.62 -6.44
CA ARG A 230 10.43 23.72 -6.96
C ARG A 230 11.10 24.52 -8.08
N LEU A 231 12.24 24.05 -8.59
CA LEU A 231 12.79 24.59 -9.84
C LEU A 231 11.86 24.25 -11.01
N THR A 232 12.00 24.96 -12.12
CA THR A 232 11.25 24.68 -13.37
C THR A 232 11.31 23.19 -13.73
N PRO A 233 10.19 22.56 -14.15
CA PRO A 233 10.11 21.13 -14.47
C PRO A 233 10.70 20.83 -15.86
N ASP A 234 11.93 21.28 -16.10
CA ASP A 234 12.69 20.98 -17.33
C ASP A 234 13.54 19.73 -17.10
N VAL A 235 13.15 18.63 -17.75
CA VAL A 235 13.78 17.30 -17.59
C VAL A 235 15.27 17.33 -17.93
N ASP A 236 15.64 17.97 -19.04
CA ASP A 236 17.04 17.98 -19.49
C ASP A 236 17.90 18.88 -18.61
N GLY A 237 17.38 20.04 -18.18
CA GLY A 237 18.07 20.89 -17.22
C GLY A 237 18.21 20.23 -15.83
N LEU A 238 17.23 19.43 -15.39
CA LEU A 238 17.32 18.68 -14.13
C LEU A 238 18.37 17.57 -14.20
N ARG A 239 18.46 16.86 -15.34
CA ARG A 239 19.53 15.89 -15.60
C ARG A 239 20.89 16.57 -15.58
N HIS A 240 21.01 17.73 -16.23
CA HIS A 240 22.24 18.51 -16.22
C HIS A 240 22.64 18.97 -14.81
N LEU A 241 21.67 19.42 -14.00
CA LEU A 241 21.89 19.78 -12.60
C LEU A 241 22.40 18.58 -11.79
N ALA A 242 21.78 17.41 -11.94
CA ALA A 242 22.20 16.19 -11.26
C ALA A 242 23.63 15.78 -11.64
N ASP A 243 23.95 15.81 -12.93
CA ASP A 243 25.29 15.53 -13.45
C ASP A 243 26.33 16.51 -12.91
N ALA A 244 26.00 17.80 -12.87
CA ALA A 244 26.91 18.84 -12.39
C ALA A 244 27.25 18.65 -10.90
N LEU A 245 26.24 18.35 -10.08
CA LEU A 245 26.40 18.12 -8.63
C LEU A 245 27.16 16.81 -8.33
N SER A 246 26.99 15.78 -9.17
CA SER A 246 27.67 14.48 -9.02
C SER A 246 29.17 14.53 -9.33
N ARG A 247 29.66 15.61 -9.94
CA ARG A 247 31.08 15.81 -10.31
C ARG A 247 31.91 16.51 -9.24
N LEU A 248 31.34 16.78 -8.06
CA LEU A 248 32.11 17.30 -6.93
C LEU A 248 33.18 16.28 -6.48
N ASP A 249 34.32 16.79 -6.02
CA ASP A 249 35.42 15.95 -5.54
C ASP A 249 34.94 15.13 -4.33
N PRO A 250 35.17 13.80 -4.29
CA PRO A 250 34.85 12.97 -3.14
C PRO A 250 35.45 13.44 -1.80
N LEU A 251 36.52 14.25 -1.85
CA LEU A 251 37.17 14.84 -0.67
C LEU A 251 36.57 16.18 -0.25
N ASP A 252 35.64 16.76 -1.02
CA ASP A 252 34.99 18.02 -0.69
C ASP A 252 34.03 17.83 0.50
N PRO A 253 34.09 18.67 1.56
CA PRO A 253 33.17 18.55 2.70
C PRO A 253 31.68 18.69 2.32
N ALA A 254 31.37 19.30 1.17
CA ALA A 254 30.02 19.46 0.68
C ALA A 254 29.51 18.25 -0.14
N VAL A 255 30.34 17.23 -0.40
CA VAL A 255 30.00 16.12 -1.30
C VAL A 255 28.72 15.39 -0.90
N SER A 256 28.51 15.13 0.39
CA SER A 256 27.31 14.42 0.87
C SER A 256 26.02 15.18 0.56
N LEU A 257 26.05 16.51 0.72
CA LEU A 257 24.90 17.36 0.38
C LEU A 257 24.70 17.42 -1.14
N ALA A 258 25.78 17.54 -1.91
CA ALA A 258 25.71 17.56 -3.37
C ALA A 258 25.15 16.26 -3.93
N THR A 259 25.60 15.10 -3.45
CA THR A 259 25.07 13.79 -3.84
C THR A 259 23.58 13.68 -3.54
N ALA A 260 23.14 14.15 -2.37
CA ALA A 260 21.72 14.15 -2.02
C ALA A 260 20.88 15.05 -2.95
N LEU A 261 21.39 16.24 -3.31
CA LEU A 261 20.70 17.13 -4.24
C LEU A 261 20.72 16.60 -5.68
N ALA A 262 21.80 15.92 -6.08
CA ALA A 262 21.91 15.25 -7.37
C ALA A 262 20.90 14.12 -7.51
N ASP A 263 20.79 13.27 -6.49
CA ASP A 263 19.85 12.15 -6.45
C ASP A 263 18.38 12.64 -6.49
N LEU A 264 18.07 13.72 -5.76
CA LEU A 264 16.77 14.38 -5.83
C LEU A 264 16.46 14.92 -7.24
N ALA A 265 17.41 15.61 -7.87
CA ALA A 265 17.24 16.17 -9.22
C ALA A 265 17.07 15.06 -10.27
N ALA A 266 17.87 14.00 -10.20
CA ALA A 266 17.76 12.84 -11.08
C ALA A 266 16.43 12.12 -10.90
N THR A 267 16.00 11.88 -9.65
CA THR A 267 14.71 11.26 -9.33
C THR A 267 13.56 12.07 -9.90
N ARG A 268 13.59 13.40 -9.72
CA ARG A 268 12.57 14.32 -10.23
C ARG A 268 12.55 14.32 -11.76
N ALA A 269 13.71 14.33 -12.42
CA ALA A 269 13.79 14.27 -13.88
C ALA A 269 13.19 12.97 -14.44
N SER A 270 13.57 11.81 -13.88
CA SER A 270 13.00 10.51 -14.27
C SER A 270 11.50 10.46 -14.04
N MET A 271 11.03 10.95 -12.90
CA MET A 271 9.60 11.01 -12.58
C MET A 271 8.81 11.82 -13.61
N LEU A 272 9.29 13.01 -13.98
CA LEU A 272 8.61 13.90 -14.94
C LEU A 272 8.63 13.32 -16.36
N ASP A 273 9.73 12.66 -16.74
CA ASP A 273 9.87 11.98 -18.03
C ASP A 273 8.92 10.77 -18.14
N GLU A 274 8.84 9.95 -17.09
CA GLU A 274 7.93 8.79 -16.99
C GLU A 274 6.45 9.22 -17.03
N LEU A 275 6.12 10.39 -16.49
CA LEU A 275 4.76 10.94 -16.40
C LEU A 275 4.46 12.00 -17.47
N ALA A 276 5.32 12.14 -18.49
CA ALA A 276 5.04 13.00 -19.62
C ALA A 276 3.65 12.67 -20.22
N PRO A 277 2.92 13.67 -20.75
CA PRO A 277 1.56 13.47 -21.21
C PRO A 277 1.50 12.26 -22.14
N ALA A 278 0.52 11.38 -21.94
CA ALA A 278 0.27 10.27 -22.83
C ALA A 278 0.05 10.85 -24.24
N THR A 279 1.08 10.83 -25.09
CA THR A 279 0.89 11.09 -26.52
C THR A 279 -0.15 10.07 -26.96
N ALA A 280 -1.28 10.54 -27.49
CA ALA A 280 -2.39 9.70 -27.87
C ALA A 280 -1.86 8.55 -28.76
N VAL A 281 -1.68 7.38 -28.14
CA VAL A 281 -1.33 6.17 -28.87
C VAL A 281 -2.56 5.84 -29.66
N THR A 282 -2.55 6.22 -30.95
CA THR A 282 -3.55 5.76 -31.91
C THR A 282 -3.59 4.24 -31.81
N PRO A 283 -4.71 3.62 -31.43
CA PRO A 283 -4.78 2.17 -31.37
C PRO A 283 -4.55 1.63 -32.78
N ALA A 284 -3.51 0.82 -32.95
CA ALA A 284 -3.32 0.05 -34.16
C ALA A 284 -4.55 -0.86 -34.33
N ARG A 285 -5.26 -0.66 -35.45
CA ARG A 285 -6.39 -1.49 -35.89
C ARG A 285 -5.91 -2.88 -36.30
#